data_AF-E5YFN6-F1
#
_entry.id   AF-E5YFN6-F1
#
_cell.length_a   1.000
_cell.length_b   1.000
_cell.length_c   1.000
_cell.angle_alpha   90.00
_cell.angle_beta   90.00
_cell.angle_gamma   90.00
#
_symmetry.space_group_name_H-M   'P 1'
#
loop_
_entity.id
_entity.type
_entity.pdbx_description
1 polymer ?
#
loop_
_entity_poly.entity_id
_entity_poly.type
_entity_poly.pdbx_seq_one_letter_code
_entity_poly.pdbx_strand_id
1 'polypeptide(L)'
;MKLIKSTQIHLSGLCAALLLSVSPQVFAHAHLTEQTPAAKSVVSAPSELTLVFSEGIEPSFSKVTVVGPEKKNITTGKLLVTGADKTHVSLPLSQPLEQGEYNVNWNVVSVDGHKTKGEYTFSVK
;
A
#
# COMPACT_ATOMS: atom_id res chain seq x y z
N MET A 1 -7.11 -76.84 16.89
CA MET A 1 -6.95 -76.92 15.43
C MET A 1 -7.95 -75.96 14.79
N LYS A 2 -7.48 -74.92 14.07
CA LYS A 2 -8.20 -73.98 13.15
C LYS A 2 -9.32 -73.11 13.80
N LEU A 3 -9.07 -71.84 14.15
CA LEU A 3 -9.16 -70.62 13.31
C LEU A 3 -10.37 -70.60 12.35
N ILE A 4 -11.28 -69.62 12.49
CA ILE A 4 -11.93 -68.80 11.43
C ILE A 4 -12.66 -67.61 12.12
N LYS A 5 -12.01 -66.45 12.13
CA LYS A 5 -12.36 -65.17 11.44
C LYS A 5 -13.20 -64.16 12.25
N SER A 6 -12.44 -63.17 12.71
CA SER A 6 -12.81 -61.82 13.15
C SER A 6 -13.93 -61.18 12.33
N THR A 7 -14.97 -60.69 13.01
CA THR A 7 -15.91 -59.71 12.47
C THR A 7 -15.54 -58.36 13.04
N GLN A 8 -14.86 -57.58 12.19
CA GLN A 8 -14.51 -56.19 12.43
C GLN A 8 -15.80 -55.34 12.47
N ILE A 9 -15.99 -54.59 13.55
CA ILE A 9 -16.79 -53.36 13.51
C ILE A 9 -15.84 -52.25 13.96
N HIS A 10 -15.00 -51.80 13.03
CA HIS A 10 -14.26 -50.55 13.24
C HIS A 10 -15.28 -49.42 13.18
N LEU A 11 -15.48 -48.78 14.33
CA LEU A 11 -16.22 -47.54 14.45
C LEU A 11 -15.41 -46.45 13.74
N SER A 12 -15.57 -46.33 12.42
CA SER A 12 -14.96 -45.27 11.63
C SER A 12 -15.60 -43.94 12.01
N GLY A 13 -15.08 -43.31 13.06
CA GLY A 13 -15.32 -41.92 13.39
C GLY A 13 -14.80 -41.06 12.25
N LEU A 14 -15.70 -40.60 11.39
CA LEU A 14 -15.39 -39.61 10.36
C LEU A 14 -15.27 -38.24 11.05
N CYS A 15 -14.11 -37.97 11.65
CA CYS A 15 -13.70 -36.60 11.97
C CYS A 15 -13.42 -35.89 10.63
N ALA A 16 -14.42 -35.22 10.08
CA ALA A 16 -14.23 -34.29 8.98
C ALA A 16 -13.42 -33.10 9.52
N ALA A 17 -12.09 -33.16 9.38
CA ALA A 17 -11.22 -32.02 9.62
C ALA A 17 -11.52 -30.96 8.55
N LEU A 18 -12.28 -29.94 8.94
CA LEU A 18 -12.55 -28.77 8.11
C LEU A 18 -11.24 -27.99 8.00
N LEU A 19 -10.45 -28.26 6.96
CA LEU A 19 -9.28 -27.47 6.60
C LEU A 19 -9.79 -26.08 6.18
N LEU A 20 -9.81 -25.15 7.11
CA LEU A 20 -9.99 -23.73 6.82
C LEU A 20 -8.74 -23.27 6.06
N SER A 21 -8.83 -23.31 4.73
CA SER A 21 -7.83 -22.71 3.85
C SER A 21 -7.81 -21.20 4.08
N VAL A 22 -6.98 -20.73 5.00
CA VAL A 22 -6.61 -19.33 5.09
C VAL A 22 -5.71 -19.06 3.89
N SER A 23 -6.28 -18.51 2.81
CA SER A 23 -5.48 -18.02 1.68
C SER A 23 -4.62 -16.85 2.18
N PRO A 24 -3.29 -16.92 2.09
CA PRO A 24 -2.47 -15.75 2.35
C PRO A 24 -2.86 -14.69 1.32
N GLN A 25 -3.18 -13.49 1.80
CA GLN A 25 -3.43 -12.36 0.93
C GLN A 25 -2.09 -11.98 0.30
N VAL A 26 -1.85 -12.46 -0.93
CA VAL A 26 -0.65 -12.13 -1.69
C VAL A 26 -0.81 -10.68 -2.15
N PHE A 27 -0.16 -9.76 -1.45
CA PHE A 27 -0.09 -8.34 -1.82
C PHE A 27 0.90 -8.13 -2.97
N ALA A 28 0.67 -8.77 -4.12
CA ALA A 28 1.54 -8.67 -5.31
C ALA A 28 1.51 -7.29 -6.01
N HIS A 29 0.97 -6.27 -5.37
CA HIS A 29 0.83 -4.94 -5.94
C HIS A 29 1.23 -3.91 -4.88
N ALA A 30 1.95 -2.87 -5.30
CA ALA A 30 2.26 -1.75 -4.42
C ALA A 30 0.98 -1.00 -4.01
N HIS A 31 0.59 -1.13 -2.75
CA HIS A 31 -0.48 -0.35 -2.12
C HIS A 31 0.11 0.66 -1.15
N LEU A 32 -0.45 1.86 -1.08
CA LEU A 32 -0.07 2.85 -0.08
C LEU A 32 -0.44 2.32 1.31
N THR A 33 0.56 2.13 2.17
CA THR A 33 0.39 1.63 3.55
C THR A 33 0.46 2.77 4.56
N GLU A 34 1.32 3.75 4.31
CA GLU A 34 1.48 4.93 5.17
C GLU A 34 1.73 6.19 4.34
N GLN A 35 1.32 7.33 4.90
CA GLN A 35 1.52 8.63 4.28
C GLN A 35 1.65 9.74 5.32
N THR A 36 2.56 10.66 5.05
CA THR A 36 2.74 11.90 5.81
C THR A 36 2.69 13.08 4.84
N PRO A 37 1.77 14.05 5.02
CA PRO A 37 0.70 14.10 6.02
C PRO A 37 -0.31 12.95 5.91
N ALA A 38 -0.90 12.57 7.06
CA ALA A 38 -1.91 11.51 7.10
C ALA A 38 -3.18 11.94 6.34
N ALA A 39 -3.92 10.97 5.79
CA ALA A 39 -5.18 11.25 5.12
C ALA A 39 -6.16 11.99 6.04
N LYS A 40 -6.81 13.03 5.50
CA LYS A 40 -7.76 13.93 6.18
C LYS A 40 -7.18 14.67 7.38
N SER A 41 -5.85 14.69 7.55
CA SER A 41 -5.21 15.45 8.62
C SER A 41 -5.14 16.95 8.31
N VAL A 42 -5.03 17.75 9.37
CA VAL A 42 -4.77 19.19 9.28
C VAL A 42 -3.41 19.47 9.88
N VAL A 43 -2.47 19.96 9.06
CA VAL A 43 -1.07 20.13 9.42
C VAL A 43 -0.59 21.55 9.12
N SER A 44 0.52 21.97 9.72
CA SER A 44 1.27 23.11 9.19
C SER A 44 1.88 22.75 7.83
N ALA A 45 2.17 23.74 7.00
CA ALA A 45 2.71 23.53 5.65
C ALA A 45 3.96 22.61 5.68
N PRO A 46 3.87 21.38 5.12
CA PRO A 46 5.01 20.48 5.09
C PRO A 46 6.04 20.94 4.04
N SER A 47 7.30 20.57 4.21
CA SER A 47 8.35 20.77 3.20
C SER A 47 8.42 19.64 2.16
N GLU A 48 7.87 18.47 2.50
CA GLU A 48 7.83 17.29 1.65
C GLU A 48 6.62 16.42 1.98
N LEU A 49 6.26 15.53 1.07
CA LEU A 49 5.34 14.43 1.33
C LEU A 49 6.13 13.12 1.42
N THR A 50 5.78 12.26 2.36
CA THR A 50 6.34 10.90 2.45
C THR A 50 5.23 9.88 2.21
N LEU A 51 5.48 8.92 1.34
CA LEU A 51 4.58 7.82 1.02
C LEU A 51 5.32 6.50 1.21
N VAL A 52 4.69 5.54 1.87
CA VAL A 52 5.21 4.18 2.04
C VAL A 52 4.28 3.21 1.35
N PHE A 53 4.84 2.33 0.54
CA PHE A 53 4.12 1.30 -0.20
C PHE A 53 4.39 -0.09 0.37
N SER A 54 3.45 -1.01 0.20
CA SER A 54 3.60 -2.42 0.60
C SER A 54 4.70 -3.16 -0.17
N GLU A 55 5.10 -2.63 -1.32
CA GLU A 55 6.15 -3.19 -2.17
C GLU A 55 7.03 -2.06 -2.72
N GLY A 56 8.27 -2.42 -3.06
CA GLY A 56 9.20 -1.47 -3.68
C GLY A 56 8.67 -0.96 -5.02
N ILE A 57 8.95 0.30 -5.35
CA ILE A 57 8.54 0.91 -6.62
C ILE A 57 9.71 1.27 -7.53
N GLU A 58 9.44 1.38 -8.83
CA GLU A 58 10.36 1.89 -9.84
C GLU A 58 10.10 3.39 -10.11
N PRO A 59 10.94 4.30 -9.61
CA PRO A 59 10.66 5.74 -9.62
C PRO A 59 10.62 6.34 -11.02
N SER A 60 11.38 5.79 -11.96
CA SER A 60 11.42 6.25 -13.36
C SER A 60 10.09 6.04 -14.10
N PHE A 61 9.24 5.14 -13.59
CA PHE A 61 7.91 4.83 -14.15
C PHE A 61 6.76 5.24 -13.22
N SER A 62 7.08 5.91 -12.12
CA SER A 62 6.13 6.28 -11.07
C SER A 62 5.99 7.80 -10.99
N LYS A 63 4.80 8.27 -10.61
CA LYS A 63 4.51 9.70 -10.48
C LYS A 63 3.60 9.96 -9.29
N VAL A 64 3.92 11.03 -8.56
CA VAL A 64 3.05 11.62 -7.55
C VAL A 64 2.79 13.06 -7.95
N THR A 65 1.53 13.49 -7.88
CA THR A 65 1.09 14.85 -8.19
C THR A 65 0.28 15.41 -7.04
N VAL A 66 0.53 16.68 -6.73
CA VAL A 66 -0.18 17.40 -5.66
C VAL A 66 -1.00 18.51 -6.29
N VAL A 67 -2.29 18.51 -6.01
CA VAL A 67 -3.25 19.51 -6.46
C VAL A 67 -3.74 20.27 -5.24
N GLY A 68 -3.52 21.57 -5.20
CA GLY A 68 -3.97 22.43 -4.11
C GLY A 68 -5.35 23.04 -4.32
N PRO A 69 -5.69 24.08 -3.54
CA PRO A 69 -6.90 24.86 -3.70
C PRO A 69 -7.08 25.36 -5.14
N GLU A 70 -8.33 25.55 -5.55
CA GLU A 70 -8.69 26.00 -6.91
C GLU A 70 -8.19 25.08 -8.04
N LYS A 71 -7.88 23.80 -7.72
CA LYS A 71 -7.36 22.79 -8.65
C LYS A 71 -5.98 23.15 -9.24
N LYS A 72 -5.21 23.97 -8.53
CA LYS A 72 -3.86 24.37 -8.97
C LYS A 72 -2.87 23.23 -8.75
N ASN A 73 -2.11 22.87 -9.78
CA ASN A 73 -0.99 21.94 -9.63
C ASN A 73 0.13 22.60 -8.82
N ILE A 74 0.61 21.89 -7.81
CA ILE A 74 1.74 22.32 -6.98
C ILE A 74 3.04 21.84 -7.61
N THR A 75 4.00 22.75 -7.72
CA THR A 75 5.34 22.43 -8.19
C THR A 75 6.07 21.60 -7.13
N THR A 76 6.60 20.45 -7.54
CA THR A 76 7.32 19.51 -6.69
C THR A 76 8.73 19.26 -7.21
N GLY A 77 9.59 18.76 -6.35
CA GLY A 77 10.90 18.23 -6.71
C GLY A 77 10.81 16.86 -7.37
N LYS A 78 11.97 16.24 -7.59
CA LYS A 78 12.05 14.86 -8.09
C LYS A 78 11.50 13.90 -7.02
N LEU A 79 10.75 12.89 -7.44
CA LEU A 79 10.35 11.77 -6.58
C LEU A 79 11.59 10.97 -6.19
N LEU A 80 11.86 10.88 -4.88
CA LEU A 80 13.03 10.21 -4.31
C LEU A 80 12.59 8.93 -3.64
N VAL A 81 13.12 7.78 -4.07
CA VAL A 81 12.98 6.53 -3.32
C VAL A 81 14.02 6.52 -2.21
N THR A 82 13.57 6.27 -0.99
CA THR A 82 14.39 6.14 0.21
C THR A 82 14.31 4.71 0.73
N GLY A 83 15.32 4.28 1.50
CA GLY A 83 15.40 2.91 1.99
C GLY A 83 15.92 1.90 0.94
N ALA A 84 16.48 0.78 1.44
CA ALA A 84 17.07 -0.25 0.59
C ALA A 84 16.01 -1.14 -0.09
N ASP A 85 14.83 -1.24 0.50
CA ASP A 85 13.68 -2.04 0.02
C ASP A 85 12.84 -1.30 -1.03
N LYS A 86 13.16 -0.03 -1.32
CA LYS A 86 12.47 0.85 -2.28
C LYS A 86 11.00 1.12 -1.97
N THR A 87 10.53 0.86 -0.75
CA THR A 87 9.12 1.01 -0.36
C THR A 87 8.78 2.44 0.06
N HIS A 88 9.79 3.20 0.49
CA HIS A 88 9.61 4.57 0.98
C HIS A 88 9.92 5.58 -0.11
N VAL A 89 9.12 6.64 -0.16
CA VAL A 89 9.23 7.68 -1.17
C VAL A 89 9.06 9.04 -0.53
N SER A 90 9.99 9.96 -0.81
CA SER A 90 9.89 11.38 -0.49
C SER A 90 9.62 12.19 -1.75
N LEU A 91 8.69 13.15 -1.65
CA LEU A 91 8.39 14.15 -2.66
C LEU A 91 8.58 15.55 -2.07
N PRO A 92 9.74 16.18 -2.30
CA PRO A 92 9.99 17.56 -1.87
C PRO A 92 9.00 18.54 -2.52
N LEU A 93 8.54 19.51 -1.75
CA LEU A 93 7.71 20.61 -2.25
C LEU A 93 8.61 21.81 -2.56
N SER A 94 8.50 22.36 -3.76
CA SER A 94 9.42 23.42 -4.23
C SER A 94 9.14 24.79 -3.60
N GLN A 95 7.99 24.93 -2.94
CA GLN A 95 7.57 26.15 -2.27
C GLN A 95 6.63 25.80 -1.09
N PRO A 96 6.56 26.65 -0.05
CA PRO A 96 5.61 26.48 1.03
C PRO A 96 4.16 26.40 0.52
N LEU A 97 3.37 25.54 1.14
CA LEU A 97 1.94 25.43 0.85
C LEU A 97 1.16 26.54 1.53
N GLU A 98 0.21 27.11 0.80
CA GLU A 98 -0.79 28.03 1.36
C GLU A 98 -1.84 27.26 2.17
N GLN A 99 -2.65 27.97 2.95
CA GLN A 99 -3.76 27.36 3.67
C GLN A 99 -4.79 26.77 2.69
N GLY A 100 -5.27 25.56 2.96
CA GLY A 100 -6.34 24.94 2.18
C GLY A 100 -6.23 23.42 2.06
N GLU A 101 -7.12 22.84 1.26
CA GLU A 101 -7.14 21.39 0.99
C GLU A 101 -6.23 21.04 -0.20
N TYR A 102 -5.51 19.93 -0.06
CA TYR A 102 -4.61 19.37 -1.04
C TYR A 102 -5.01 17.93 -1.35
N ASN A 103 -5.07 17.58 -2.63
CA ASN A 103 -5.24 16.22 -3.13
C ASN A 103 -3.89 15.68 -3.66
N VAL A 104 -3.43 14.60 -3.06
CA VAL A 104 -2.24 13.86 -3.48
C VAL A 104 -2.69 12.66 -4.29
N ASN A 105 -2.35 12.67 -5.58
CA ASN A 105 -2.62 11.58 -6.51
C ASN A 105 -1.33 10.85 -6.83
N TRP A 106 -1.37 9.53 -6.92
CA TRP A 106 -0.23 8.73 -7.32
C TRP A 106 -0.61 7.69 -8.38
N ASN A 107 0.37 7.37 -9.24
CA ASN A 107 0.38 6.25 -10.15
C ASN A 107 1.78 5.66 -10.10
N VAL A 108 1.92 4.46 -9.57
CA VAL A 108 3.23 3.84 -9.30
C VAL A 108 3.34 2.50 -10.00
N VAL A 109 4.57 2.15 -10.35
CA VAL A 109 4.94 0.84 -10.88
C VAL A 109 5.76 0.13 -9.82
N SER A 110 5.30 -1.01 -9.31
CA SER A 110 6.07 -1.86 -8.40
C SER A 110 7.26 -2.50 -9.13
N VAL A 111 8.26 -2.96 -8.36
CA VAL A 111 9.44 -3.67 -8.89
C VAL A 111 9.11 -4.96 -9.64
N ASP A 112 7.91 -5.51 -9.46
CA ASP A 112 7.39 -6.66 -10.19
C ASP A 112 6.69 -6.28 -11.53
N GLY A 113 6.57 -4.98 -11.82
CA GLY A 113 6.05 -4.44 -13.07
C GLY A 113 4.57 -4.04 -13.06
N HIS A 114 3.83 -4.23 -11.97
CA HIS A 114 2.41 -3.87 -11.91
C HIS A 114 2.18 -2.38 -11.62
N LYS A 115 1.11 -1.84 -12.23
CA LYS A 115 0.68 -0.45 -12.01
C LYS A 115 -0.44 -0.39 -11.01
N THR A 116 -0.31 0.50 -10.04
CA THR A 116 -1.39 0.87 -9.12
C THR A 116 -1.61 2.38 -9.19
N LYS A 117 -2.80 2.83 -8.79
CA LYS A 117 -3.14 4.25 -8.63
C LYS A 117 -4.00 4.48 -7.38
N GLY A 118 -3.96 5.70 -6.86
CA GLY A 118 -4.81 6.11 -5.76
C GLY A 118 -4.65 7.59 -5.44
N GLU A 119 -5.43 8.03 -4.45
CA GLU A 119 -5.45 9.41 -4.02
C GLU A 119 -5.77 9.52 -2.52
N TYR A 120 -5.35 10.62 -1.90
CA TYR A 120 -5.81 11.02 -0.58
C TYR A 120 -5.75 12.55 -0.45
N THR A 121 -6.48 13.09 0.53
CA THR A 121 -6.46 14.53 0.82
C THR A 121 -5.86 14.83 2.19
N PHE A 122 -5.30 16.03 2.36
CA PHE A 122 -4.95 16.63 3.64
C PHE A 122 -5.19 18.15 3.58
N SER A 123 -5.17 18.83 4.72
CA SER A 123 -5.32 20.29 4.77
C SER A 123 -4.14 20.96 5.45
N VAL A 124 -3.78 22.14 4.95
CA VAL A 124 -2.81 23.05 5.57
C VAL A 124 -3.55 24.14 6.35
N LYS A 125 -3.10 24.44 7.56
CA LYS A 125 -3.60 25.52 8.43
C LYS A 125 -2.57 26.63 8.65
#